data_AF-A0A8S3SLT8-F1
#
_entry.id   AF-A0A8S3SLT8-F1
#
_cell.length_a   1.000
_cell.length_b   1.000
_cell.length_c   1.000
_cell.angle_alpha   90.00
_cell.angle_beta   90.00
_cell.angle_gamma   90.00
#
_symmetry.space_group_name_H-M   'P 1'
#
loop_
_entity.id
_entity.type
_entity.pdbx_description
1 polymer ?
#
loop_
_entity_poly.entity_id
_entity_poly.type
_entity_poly.pdbx_seq_one_letter_code
_entity_poly.pdbx_strand_id
1 'polypeptide(L)'
;MAYQKYLSSIYASFNLQETVHHYKERNSSIQVTLLDSKRAFDTVDHIGLKIKINDLGIDGNLWKLLDHMYRDLKSCVRCNNVTSRFFSLERGVRQGSALSAKLYLIYINDLIDILSTSGKGAVMLDLNVGCPVQADDIALISPTFSGMQCMIDICYNYSVKWKFEFSPSKSQVLIFSKRTETYRDLKLNTDIIPVCNSVKHVGIILDARFNSTERTLAACRTIRSVCMSIIRMGVHPSLLNPITCSKIIVQLCYSKGLYGCELWNNLTKNELLLLERTHRYICKYVQGLPRLTRTDKCTSLLGWIPIESIININKLLFFGRLCNMPSKYLPKNVLMSRLLVFYHKCTENNFGFVNDVIQIMQKYDLVGHIEKLISTSYFPKQKQWKSIVKKRVYEYEENILKQRLDSDNDFAYFKHIHNSIEPHRAWTILRQYPSLNFQAKFIISLCALVRPSEPDAELLLCHKCGFFYGNAIVHILIQCCSVAPTRDLFWIDLINIGPIEFSATLHAMEDIYLTLTLLSCNSDKCFILEKSDADSFTHSCVKFIYRLCKEYDS
;
A
#
# COMPACT_ATOMS: atom_id res chain seq x y z
N MET A 1 16.13 -0.27 -18.19
CA MET A 1 17.14 -0.24 -17.11
C MET A 1 16.70 0.69 -15.99
N ALA A 2 17.25 0.50 -14.79
CA ALA A 2 17.01 1.36 -13.62
C ALA A 2 17.45 2.82 -13.83
N TYR A 3 17.09 3.72 -12.91
CA TYR A 3 17.47 5.14 -12.89
C TYR A 3 17.14 5.94 -14.16
N GLN A 4 16.22 5.43 -14.99
CA GLN A 4 15.72 6.11 -16.18
C GLN A 4 14.41 6.82 -15.89
N LYS A 5 14.19 7.97 -16.56
CA LYS A 5 12.91 8.67 -16.51
C LYS A 5 11.80 7.69 -16.94
N TYR A 6 10.70 7.65 -16.19
CA TYR A 6 9.54 6.76 -16.38
C TYR A 6 9.70 5.29 -15.96
N LEU A 7 10.89 4.83 -15.55
CA LEU A 7 11.11 3.44 -15.15
C LEU A 7 11.51 3.34 -13.67
N SER A 8 10.57 2.85 -12.86
CA SER A 8 10.82 2.39 -11.50
C SER A 8 11.05 0.87 -11.43
N SER A 9 11.50 0.46 -10.26
CA SER A 9 11.86 -0.91 -9.89
C SER A 9 10.70 -1.92 -10.05
N ILE A 10 9.46 -1.48 -9.86
CA ILE A 10 8.26 -2.31 -10.03
C ILE A 10 8.06 -2.79 -11.49
N TYR A 11 8.52 -2.05 -12.50
CA TYR A 11 8.35 -2.46 -13.90
C TYR A 11 9.21 -3.67 -14.26
N ALA A 12 10.41 -3.80 -13.67
CA ALA A 12 11.23 -5.00 -13.83
C ALA A 12 10.50 -6.22 -13.25
N SER A 13 9.91 -6.07 -12.05
CA SER A 13 9.10 -7.14 -11.46
C SER A 13 7.81 -7.43 -12.23
N PHE A 14 7.19 -6.43 -12.84
CA PHE A 14 6.02 -6.61 -13.72
C PHE A 14 6.39 -7.49 -14.92
N ASN A 15 7.46 -7.14 -15.64
CA ASN A 15 7.92 -7.92 -16.79
C ASN A 15 8.24 -9.37 -16.39
N LEU A 16 8.93 -9.56 -15.25
CA LEU A 16 9.26 -10.90 -14.76
C LEU A 16 8.00 -11.71 -14.47
N GLN A 17 7.06 -11.17 -13.68
CA GLN A 17 5.85 -11.89 -13.29
C GLN A 17 4.94 -12.19 -14.48
N GLU A 18 4.74 -11.23 -15.40
CA GLU A 18 3.93 -11.46 -16.59
C GLU A 18 4.54 -12.49 -17.54
N THR A 19 5.86 -12.54 -17.65
CA THR A 19 6.56 -13.60 -18.39
C THR A 19 6.30 -14.96 -17.74
N VAL A 20 6.47 -15.07 -16.42
CA VAL A 20 6.19 -16.33 -15.71
C VAL A 20 4.72 -16.76 -15.88
N HIS A 21 3.78 -15.82 -15.78
CA HIS A 21 2.36 -16.10 -15.98
C HIS A 21 2.05 -16.52 -17.43
N HIS A 22 2.67 -15.90 -18.43
CA HIS A 22 2.51 -16.25 -19.84
C HIS A 22 2.90 -17.71 -20.15
N TYR A 23 4.00 -18.19 -19.57
CA TYR A 23 4.43 -19.58 -19.72
C TYR A 23 3.57 -20.54 -18.90
N LYS A 24 3.12 -20.14 -17.70
CA LYS A 24 2.18 -20.91 -16.88
C LYS A 24 0.88 -21.21 -17.61
N GLU A 25 0.29 -20.20 -18.28
CA GLU A 25 -0.95 -20.37 -19.06
C GLU A 25 -0.82 -21.39 -20.20
N ARG A 26 0.41 -21.57 -20.71
CA ARG A 26 0.75 -22.52 -21.78
C ARG A 26 1.23 -23.88 -21.22
N ASN A 27 1.12 -24.08 -19.91
CA ASN A 27 1.63 -25.27 -19.22
C ASN A 27 3.12 -25.55 -19.51
N SER A 28 3.91 -24.50 -19.74
CA SER A 28 5.33 -24.60 -20.07
C SER A 28 6.17 -24.27 -18.84
N SER A 29 7.21 -25.07 -18.60
CA SER A 29 8.19 -24.84 -17.54
C SER A 29 8.99 -23.57 -17.82
N ILE A 30 9.29 -22.81 -16.77
CA ILE A 30 10.12 -21.61 -16.87
C ILE A 30 11.02 -21.46 -15.65
N GLN A 31 12.27 -21.07 -15.87
CA GLN A 31 13.27 -20.85 -14.84
C GLN A 31 13.55 -19.35 -14.74
N VAL A 32 13.73 -18.88 -13.51
CA VAL A 32 14.16 -17.53 -13.19
C VAL A 32 15.41 -17.62 -12.34
N THR A 33 16.50 -17.00 -12.79
CA THR A 33 17.74 -16.91 -12.02
C THR A 33 17.98 -15.45 -11.68
N LEU A 34 18.06 -15.14 -10.39
CA LEU A 34 18.44 -13.83 -9.89
C LEU A 34 19.93 -13.86 -9.54
N LEU A 35 20.73 -13.08 -10.25
CA LEU A 35 22.17 -12.96 -10.01
C LEU A 35 22.45 -11.72 -9.15
N ASP A 36 23.23 -11.92 -8.07
CA ASP A 36 23.66 -10.87 -7.15
C ASP A 36 25.11 -10.47 -7.44
N SER A 37 25.34 -9.21 -7.79
CA SER A 37 26.69 -8.70 -8.03
C SER A 37 27.37 -8.32 -6.71
N LYS A 38 28.61 -8.78 -6.49
CA LYS A 38 29.38 -8.45 -5.29
C LYS A 38 29.78 -6.97 -5.33
N ARG A 39 29.18 -6.17 -4.45
CA ARG A 39 29.53 -4.75 -4.24
C ARG A 39 29.57 -3.97 -5.56
N ALA A 40 28.49 -4.05 -6.34
CA ALA A 40 28.41 -3.59 -7.73
C ALA A 40 29.00 -2.18 -8.00
N PHE A 41 28.74 -1.21 -7.11
CA PHE A 41 29.27 0.14 -7.25
C PHE A 41 30.76 0.23 -6.94
N ASP A 42 31.26 -0.58 -5.99
CA ASP A 42 32.64 -0.54 -5.51
C ASP A 42 33.60 -1.33 -6.41
N THR A 43 33.07 -2.19 -7.29
CA THR A 43 33.86 -3.10 -8.15
C THR A 43 34.03 -2.61 -9.58
N VAL A 44 33.40 -1.50 -9.98
CA VAL A 44 33.54 -0.92 -11.32
C VAL A 44 35.00 -0.62 -11.64
N ASP A 45 35.58 -1.34 -12.60
CA ASP A 45 36.93 -1.09 -13.08
C ASP A 45 37.02 0.24 -13.85
N HIS A 46 37.90 1.14 -13.43
CA HIS A 46 38.00 2.49 -14.02
C HIS A 46 38.46 2.47 -15.46
N ILE A 47 39.34 1.54 -15.84
CA ILE A 47 39.83 1.41 -17.22
C ILE A 47 38.68 0.91 -18.11
N GLY A 48 37.99 -0.14 -17.67
CA GLY A 48 36.84 -0.68 -18.37
C GLY A 48 35.72 0.34 -18.53
N LEU A 49 35.44 1.14 -17.49
CA LEU A 49 34.47 2.22 -17.57
C LEU A 49 34.86 3.27 -18.63
N LYS A 50 36.13 3.67 -18.71
CA LYS A 50 36.61 4.64 -19.71
C LYS A 50 36.47 4.13 -21.14
N ILE A 51 36.76 2.85 -21.36
CA ILE A 51 36.57 2.18 -22.65
C ILE A 51 35.09 2.23 -23.04
N LYS A 52 34.18 1.81 -22.16
CA LYS A 52 32.74 1.82 -22.44
C LYS A 52 32.16 3.21 -22.69
N ILE A 53 32.65 4.24 -21.98
CA ILE A 53 32.25 5.63 -22.24
C ILE A 53 32.67 6.04 -23.65
N ASN A 54 33.89 5.70 -24.06
CA ASN A 54 34.38 5.97 -25.41
C ASN A 54 33.61 5.19 -26.47
N ASP A 55 33.27 3.93 -26.23
CA ASP A 55 32.48 3.08 -27.15
C ASP A 55 31.05 3.61 -27.37
N LEU A 56 30.51 4.36 -26.42
CA LEU A 56 29.25 5.10 -26.58
C LEU A 56 29.36 6.36 -27.46
N GLY A 57 30.56 6.67 -27.97
CA GLY A 57 30.85 7.87 -28.75
C GLY A 57 31.02 9.13 -27.91
N ILE A 58 31.25 8.99 -26.59
CA ILE A 58 31.59 10.14 -25.74
C ILE A 58 33.10 10.37 -25.81
N ASP A 59 33.50 11.44 -26.49
CA ASP A 59 34.90 11.79 -26.73
C ASP A 59 35.23 13.24 -26.30
N GLY A 60 36.40 13.73 -26.73
CA GLY A 60 36.81 15.13 -26.56
C GLY A 60 36.90 15.59 -25.10
N ASN A 61 36.41 16.81 -24.85
CA ASN A 61 36.53 17.46 -23.54
C ASN A 61 35.71 16.76 -22.45
N LEU A 62 34.55 16.20 -22.80
CA LEU A 62 33.71 15.49 -21.83
C LEU A 62 34.38 14.19 -21.38
N TRP A 63 34.94 13.42 -22.32
CA TRP A 63 35.71 12.23 -21.98
C TRP A 63 36.92 12.57 -21.08
N LYS A 64 37.69 13.61 -21.44
CA LYS A 64 38.83 14.09 -20.64
C LYS A 64 38.43 14.50 -19.22
N LEU A 65 37.26 15.13 -19.07
CA LEU A 65 36.73 15.50 -17.76
C LEU A 65 36.39 14.26 -16.93
N LEU A 66 35.68 13.28 -17.52
CA LEU A 66 35.34 12.03 -16.84
C LEU A 66 36.59 11.23 -16.47
N ASP A 67 37.57 11.18 -17.36
CA ASP A 67 38.87 10.56 -17.09
C ASP A 67 39.59 11.24 -15.92
N HIS A 68 39.65 12.59 -15.89
CA HIS A 68 40.21 13.35 -14.76
C HIS A 68 39.46 13.10 -13.45
N MET A 69 38.13 13.00 -13.48
CA MET A 69 37.33 12.73 -12.28
C MET A 69 37.68 11.39 -11.63
N TYR A 70 38.17 10.42 -12.41
CA TYR A 70 38.51 9.07 -11.96
C TYR A 70 40.02 8.77 -11.97
N ARG A 71 40.87 9.76 -12.29
CA ARG A 71 42.33 9.62 -12.27
C ARG A 71 42.87 9.93 -10.87
N ASP A 72 43.80 9.10 -10.39
CA ASP A 72 44.52 9.27 -9.11
C ASP A 72 43.61 9.59 -7.91
N LEU A 73 42.43 8.97 -7.89
CA LEU A 73 41.45 9.15 -6.83
C LEU A 73 42.04 8.74 -5.49
N LYS A 74 41.93 9.61 -4.49
CA LYS A 74 42.31 9.33 -3.09
C LYS A 74 41.11 9.58 -2.17
N SER A 75 41.02 8.79 -1.10
CA SER A 75 40.01 8.92 -0.06
C SER A 75 40.65 8.81 1.33
N CYS A 76 39.94 9.28 2.36
CA CYS A 76 40.30 9.15 3.77
C CYS A 76 39.02 8.96 4.61
N VAL A 77 39.17 8.38 5.80
CA VAL A 77 38.05 8.21 6.75
C VAL A 77 38.11 9.33 7.77
N ARG A 78 37.00 10.06 7.95
CA ARG A 78 36.85 11.06 9.00
C ARG A 78 35.92 10.53 10.09
N CYS A 79 36.42 10.41 11.33
CA CYS A 79 35.66 10.00 12.50
C CYS A 79 35.94 10.97 13.65
N ASN A 80 34.90 11.53 14.27
CA ASN A 80 35.02 12.49 15.39
C ASN A 80 36.02 13.64 15.11
N ASN A 81 35.95 14.23 13.91
CA ASN A 81 36.85 15.27 13.42
C ASN A 81 38.34 14.87 13.26
N VAL A 82 38.68 13.60 13.45
CA VAL A 82 40.01 13.05 13.14
C VAL A 82 39.97 12.38 11.76
N THR A 83 40.99 12.64 10.95
CA THR A 83 41.09 12.15 9.57
C THR A 83 42.23 11.14 9.45
N SER A 84 41.98 10.00 8.80
CA SER A 84 43.02 9.02 8.50
C SER A 84 44.00 9.53 7.45
N ARG A 85 45.10 8.80 7.24
CA ARG A 85 45.91 8.96 6.01
C ARG A 85 45.05 8.74 4.77
N PHE A 86 45.40 9.42 3.68
CA PHE A 86 44.80 9.19 2.37
C PHE A 86 45.25 7.84 1.80
N PHE A 87 44.35 7.16 1.11
CA PHE A 87 44.60 5.93 0.36
C PHE A 87 44.02 6.05 -1.06
N SER A 88 44.65 5.40 -2.02
CA SER A 88 44.21 5.42 -3.42
C SER A 88 42.97 4.55 -3.64
N LEU A 89 42.08 4.99 -4.54
CA LEU A 89 40.91 4.27 -5.00
C LEU A 89 41.12 3.86 -6.46
N GLU A 90 41.39 2.57 -6.67
CA GLU A 90 41.68 2.02 -8.00
C GLU A 90 40.44 1.49 -8.74
N ARG A 91 39.32 1.34 -8.02
CA ARG A 91 38.06 0.81 -8.52
C ARG A 91 36.87 1.45 -7.83
N GLY A 92 35.72 1.32 -8.47
CA GLY A 92 34.43 1.73 -7.97
C GLY A 92 34.01 3.14 -8.38
N VAL A 93 32.70 3.35 -8.46
CA VAL A 93 32.09 4.65 -8.64
C VAL A 93 31.74 5.26 -7.27
N ARG A 94 31.87 6.59 -7.13
CA ARG A 94 31.67 7.27 -5.84
C ARG A 94 30.22 7.17 -5.37
N GLN A 95 29.94 6.39 -4.32
CA GLN A 95 28.60 6.35 -3.73
C GLN A 95 28.16 7.75 -3.27
N GLY A 96 26.90 8.12 -3.53
CA GLY A 96 26.37 9.46 -3.25
C GLY A 96 26.65 10.52 -4.32
N SER A 97 27.52 10.27 -5.31
CA SER A 97 27.64 11.16 -6.48
C SER A 97 26.45 11.00 -7.42
N ALA A 98 25.93 12.11 -7.92
CA ALA A 98 24.82 12.15 -8.87
C ALA A 98 25.10 11.39 -10.18
N LEU A 99 26.37 11.25 -10.56
CA LEU A 99 26.77 10.61 -11.81
C LEU A 99 26.99 9.09 -11.69
N SER A 100 27.28 8.60 -10.48
CA SER A 100 27.70 7.20 -10.28
C SER A 100 26.68 6.17 -10.75
N ALA A 101 25.38 6.42 -10.52
CA ALA A 101 24.32 5.54 -11.01
C ALA A 101 24.31 5.44 -12.55
N LYS A 102 24.53 6.55 -13.26
CA LYS A 102 24.59 6.54 -14.73
C LYS A 102 25.83 5.83 -15.25
N LEU A 103 26.98 6.02 -14.58
CA LEU A 103 28.22 5.34 -14.95
C LEU A 103 28.11 3.83 -14.74
N TYR A 104 27.47 3.39 -13.66
CA TYR A 104 27.18 1.97 -13.46
C TYR A 104 26.25 1.41 -14.55
N LEU A 105 25.23 2.17 -14.96
CA LEU A 105 24.37 1.74 -16.08
C LEU A 105 25.14 1.59 -17.39
N ILE A 106 25.99 2.56 -17.74
CA ILE A 106 26.88 2.47 -18.90
C ILE A 106 27.74 1.20 -18.81
N TYR A 107 28.22 0.91 -17.61
CA TYR A 107 29.08 -0.23 -17.37
C TYR A 107 28.40 -1.59 -17.56
N ILE A 108 27.09 -1.70 -17.36
CA ILE A 108 26.33 -2.96 -17.48
C ILE A 108 25.49 -3.06 -18.77
N ASN A 109 25.37 -1.97 -19.55
CA ASN A 109 24.40 -1.88 -20.63
C ASN A 109 24.58 -2.95 -21.71
N ASP A 110 25.81 -3.15 -22.17
CA ASP A 110 26.16 -4.13 -23.21
C ASP A 110 25.94 -5.58 -22.78
N LEU A 111 25.98 -5.91 -21.47
CA LEU A 111 25.56 -7.23 -21.00
C LEU A 111 24.10 -7.52 -21.38
N ILE A 112 23.23 -6.52 -21.27
CA ILE A 112 21.81 -6.66 -21.58
C ILE A 112 21.62 -6.86 -23.08
N ASP A 113 22.40 -6.17 -23.91
CA ASP A 113 22.37 -6.33 -25.37
C ASP A 113 22.88 -7.72 -25.80
N ILE A 114 23.96 -8.23 -25.18
CA ILE A 114 24.49 -9.57 -25.44
C ILE A 114 23.46 -10.64 -25.03
N LEU A 115 22.86 -10.50 -23.85
CA LEU A 115 21.80 -11.42 -23.40
C LEU A 115 20.59 -11.38 -24.33
N SER A 116 20.20 -10.19 -24.79
CA SER A 116 19.07 -10.02 -25.71
C SER A 116 19.31 -10.67 -27.07
N THR A 117 20.50 -10.49 -27.63
CA THR A 117 20.90 -11.03 -28.94
C THR A 117 21.21 -12.53 -28.92
N SER A 118 21.49 -13.12 -27.75
CA SER A 118 21.78 -14.54 -27.61
C SER A 118 20.64 -15.48 -28.04
N GLY A 119 19.40 -14.99 -28.06
CA GLY A 119 18.20 -15.78 -28.34
C GLY A 119 17.92 -16.90 -27.33
N LYS A 120 18.54 -16.87 -26.15
CA LYS A 120 18.40 -17.91 -25.10
C LYS A 120 17.37 -17.58 -24.04
N GLY A 121 16.98 -16.31 -23.94
CA GLY A 121 15.99 -15.83 -22.99
C GLY A 121 14.56 -16.19 -23.36
N ALA A 122 13.65 -16.01 -22.40
CA ALA A 122 12.22 -16.13 -22.63
C ALA A 122 11.71 -15.12 -23.65
N VAL A 123 10.73 -15.54 -24.45
CA VAL A 123 10.11 -14.75 -25.49
C VAL A 123 8.60 -14.74 -25.26
N MET A 124 7.98 -13.58 -25.39
CA MET A 124 6.54 -13.40 -25.33
C MET A 124 6.06 -12.85 -26.66
N LEU A 125 5.44 -13.71 -27.48
CA LEU A 125 5.18 -13.44 -28.90
C LEU A 125 6.51 -13.17 -29.62
N ASP A 126 6.78 -11.93 -30.02
CA ASP A 126 8.04 -11.51 -30.65
C ASP A 126 8.92 -10.66 -29.70
N LEU A 127 8.51 -10.50 -28.44
CA LEU A 127 9.22 -9.67 -27.47
C LEU A 127 10.23 -10.50 -26.68
N ASN A 128 11.50 -10.09 -26.70
CA ASN A 128 12.49 -10.61 -25.77
C ASN A 128 12.21 -10.10 -24.35
N VAL A 129 11.86 -11.02 -23.46
CA VAL A 129 11.54 -10.76 -22.05
C VAL A 129 12.47 -11.54 -21.12
N GLY A 130 13.56 -12.07 -21.65
CA GLY A 130 14.48 -12.96 -20.94
C GLY A 130 15.36 -12.28 -19.90
N CYS A 131 15.49 -10.95 -19.94
CA CYS A 131 16.40 -10.22 -19.05
C CYS A 131 15.80 -8.92 -18.48
N PRO A 132 14.81 -8.99 -17.56
CA PRO A 132 14.34 -7.81 -16.86
C PRO A 132 15.39 -7.36 -15.82
N VAL A 133 16.17 -6.33 -16.13
CA VAL A 133 17.24 -5.82 -15.24
C VAL A 133 16.85 -4.54 -14.51
N GLN A 134 17.18 -4.50 -13.22
CA GLN A 134 17.09 -3.31 -12.37
C GLN A 134 18.43 -3.04 -11.70
N ALA A 135 19.27 -2.19 -12.32
CA ALA A 135 20.59 -1.84 -11.82
C ALA A 135 21.49 -3.09 -11.67
N ASP A 136 21.86 -3.44 -10.44
CA ASP A 136 22.67 -4.59 -10.05
C ASP A 136 21.87 -5.89 -9.91
N ASP A 137 20.55 -5.81 -9.74
CA ASP A 137 19.66 -6.96 -9.76
C ASP A 137 19.43 -7.43 -11.21
N ILE A 138 20.16 -8.47 -11.62
CA ILE A 138 19.99 -9.11 -12.93
C ILE A 138 19.08 -10.32 -12.77
N ALA A 139 17.87 -10.23 -13.33
CA ALA A 139 17.00 -11.38 -13.49
C ALA A 139 17.16 -11.96 -14.89
N LEU A 140 17.44 -13.25 -14.96
CA LEU A 140 17.45 -14.06 -16.18
C LEU A 140 16.22 -14.95 -16.19
N ILE A 141 15.58 -15.09 -17.33
CA ILE A 141 14.39 -15.92 -17.52
C ILE A 141 14.58 -16.76 -18.78
N SER A 142 14.47 -18.07 -18.64
CA SER A 142 14.55 -19.01 -19.76
C SER A 142 13.58 -20.17 -19.56
N PRO A 143 12.93 -20.66 -20.64
CA PRO A 143 12.08 -21.86 -20.57
C PRO A 143 12.88 -23.17 -20.51
N THR A 144 14.18 -23.13 -20.83
CA THR A 144 15.02 -24.34 -20.89
C THR A 144 16.25 -24.21 -19.99
N PHE A 145 16.70 -25.36 -19.46
CA PHE A 145 17.94 -25.46 -18.70
C PHE A 145 19.16 -25.00 -19.51
N SER A 146 19.29 -25.45 -20.77
CA SER A 146 20.43 -25.10 -21.62
C SER A 146 20.45 -23.60 -21.95
N GLY A 147 19.27 -23.00 -22.21
CA GLY A 147 19.14 -21.56 -22.38
C GLY A 147 19.55 -20.81 -21.11
N MET A 148 19.10 -21.25 -19.94
CA MET A 148 19.44 -20.62 -18.67
C MET A 148 20.94 -20.69 -18.37
N GLN A 149 21.55 -21.88 -18.51
CA GLN A 149 22.98 -22.07 -18.29
C GLN A 149 23.80 -21.18 -19.24
N CYS A 150 23.44 -21.12 -20.52
CA CYS A 150 24.11 -20.25 -21.48
C CYS A 150 24.02 -18.76 -21.10
N MET A 151 22.87 -18.30 -20.60
CA MET A 151 22.72 -16.92 -20.11
C MET A 151 23.58 -16.65 -18.86
N ILE A 152 23.71 -17.63 -17.96
CA ILE A 152 24.59 -17.54 -16.78
C ILE A 152 26.06 -17.49 -17.21
N ASP A 153 26.46 -18.32 -18.19
CA ASP A 153 27.82 -18.34 -18.74
C ASP A 153 28.17 -17.01 -19.42
N ILE A 154 27.22 -16.41 -20.14
CA ILE A 154 27.37 -15.05 -20.70
C ILE A 154 27.64 -14.04 -19.57
N CYS A 155 26.85 -14.09 -18.49
CA CYS A 155 27.05 -13.20 -17.34
C CYS A 155 28.42 -13.41 -16.69
N TYR A 156 28.84 -14.66 -16.49
CA TYR A 156 30.15 -14.99 -15.92
C TYR A 156 31.31 -14.49 -16.80
N ASN A 157 31.29 -14.79 -18.11
CA ASN A 157 32.32 -14.34 -19.03
C ASN A 157 32.40 -12.81 -19.10
N TYR A 158 31.24 -12.15 -19.04
CA TYR A 158 31.15 -10.71 -18.94
C TYR A 158 31.77 -10.17 -17.64
N SER A 159 31.49 -10.80 -16.51
CA SER A 159 32.03 -10.37 -15.21
C SER A 159 33.56 -10.53 -15.16
N VAL A 160 34.10 -11.61 -15.72
CA VAL A 160 35.55 -11.83 -15.89
C VAL A 160 36.16 -10.75 -16.77
N LYS A 161 35.57 -10.47 -17.95
CA LYS A 161 36.08 -9.47 -18.90
C LYS A 161 36.17 -8.08 -18.26
N TRP A 162 35.13 -7.69 -17.52
CA TRP A 162 35.04 -6.35 -16.95
C TRP A 162 35.57 -6.24 -15.52
N LYS A 163 36.00 -7.36 -14.92
CA LYS A 163 36.64 -7.46 -13.59
C LYS A 163 35.69 -7.15 -12.42
N PHE A 164 34.47 -7.67 -12.49
CA PHE A 164 33.58 -7.75 -11.33
C PHE A 164 33.13 -9.20 -11.12
N GLU A 165 32.47 -9.46 -9.99
CA GLU A 165 32.09 -10.81 -9.60
C GLU A 165 30.61 -10.89 -9.24
N PHE A 166 29.97 -11.99 -9.62
CA PHE A 166 28.70 -12.40 -9.05
C PHE A 166 28.92 -13.26 -7.81
N SER A 167 27.93 -13.30 -6.91
CA SER A 167 27.94 -14.10 -5.69
C SER A 167 27.07 -15.35 -5.89
N PRO A 168 27.64 -16.54 -6.15
CA PRO A 168 26.83 -17.76 -6.34
C PRO A 168 25.91 -18.05 -5.14
N SER A 169 26.42 -17.87 -3.91
CA SER A 169 25.68 -18.14 -2.67
C SER A 169 24.52 -17.17 -2.36
N LYS A 170 24.53 -15.98 -2.97
CA LYS A 170 23.45 -14.98 -2.85
C LYS A 170 22.53 -14.96 -4.06
N SER A 171 23.00 -15.49 -5.17
CA SER A 171 22.20 -15.72 -6.36
C SER A 171 21.22 -16.86 -6.11
N GLN A 172 20.06 -16.83 -6.75
CA GLN A 172 19.00 -17.78 -6.48
C GLN A 172 18.27 -18.20 -7.76
N VAL A 173 17.90 -19.47 -7.84
CA VAL A 173 17.09 -20.03 -8.93
C VAL A 173 15.69 -20.33 -8.42
N LEU A 174 14.67 -19.89 -9.16
CA LEU A 174 13.29 -20.34 -9.03
C LEU A 174 12.90 -21.11 -10.27
N ILE A 175 12.24 -22.25 -10.06
CA ILE A 175 11.78 -23.11 -11.14
C ILE A 175 10.26 -23.22 -11.05
N PHE A 176 9.58 -22.73 -12.08
CA PHE A 176 8.13 -22.79 -12.22
C PHE A 176 7.80 -23.91 -13.22
N SER A 177 7.46 -25.09 -12.71
CA SER A 177 7.24 -26.30 -13.50
C SER A 177 6.25 -27.23 -12.79
N LYS A 178 5.87 -28.32 -13.45
CA LYS A 178 5.11 -29.41 -12.80
C LYS A 178 6.03 -30.17 -11.85
N ARG A 179 5.50 -30.60 -10.69
CA ARG A 179 6.23 -31.22 -9.55
C ARG A 179 7.10 -32.44 -9.89
N THR A 180 7.02 -32.98 -11.09
CA THR A 180 7.61 -34.27 -11.50
C THR A 180 8.95 -34.15 -12.24
N GLU A 181 9.45 -32.94 -12.49
CA GLU A 181 10.73 -32.76 -13.19
C GLU A 181 11.91 -32.81 -12.22
N THR A 182 12.90 -33.66 -12.51
CA THR A 182 14.22 -33.61 -11.87
C THR A 182 15.03 -32.47 -12.49
N TYR A 183 15.54 -31.58 -11.65
CA TYR A 183 16.31 -30.43 -12.13
C TYR A 183 17.80 -30.71 -12.08
N ARG A 184 18.51 -30.25 -13.10
CA ARG A 184 19.97 -30.19 -13.10
C ARG A 184 20.42 -28.91 -12.39
N ASP A 185 21.54 -29.00 -11.69
CA ASP A 185 22.15 -27.84 -11.02
C ASP A 185 22.65 -26.84 -12.04
N LEU A 186 22.22 -25.58 -11.90
CA LEU A 186 22.77 -24.45 -12.65
C LEU A 186 24.04 -23.97 -11.94
N LYS A 187 25.07 -23.70 -12.73
CA LYS A 187 26.39 -23.32 -12.20
C LYS A 187 26.79 -21.94 -12.65
N LEU A 188 27.34 -21.15 -11.74
CA LEU A 188 28.11 -19.96 -12.07
C LEU A 188 29.58 -20.38 -12.06
N ASN A 189 30.16 -20.56 -13.24
CA ASN A 189 31.47 -21.22 -13.40
C ASN A 189 31.46 -22.65 -12.81
N THR A 190 32.14 -22.86 -11.68
CA THR A 190 32.20 -24.14 -10.97
C THR A 190 31.16 -24.27 -9.87
N ASP A 191 30.65 -23.13 -9.37
CA ASP A 191 29.85 -23.07 -8.16
C ASP A 191 28.36 -23.25 -8.49
N ILE A 192 27.66 -24.06 -7.68
CA ILE A 192 26.22 -24.29 -7.85
C ILE A 192 25.44 -23.10 -7.30
N ILE A 193 24.46 -22.61 -8.06
CA ILE A 193 23.50 -21.60 -7.60
C ILE A 193 22.34 -22.31 -6.88
N PRO A 194 22.01 -21.93 -5.64
CA PRO A 194 20.96 -22.60 -4.88
C PRO A 194 19.58 -22.41 -5.51
N VAL A 195 18.83 -23.51 -5.61
CA VAL A 195 17.41 -23.50 -5.97
C VAL A 195 16.58 -23.20 -4.73
N CYS A 196 15.60 -22.30 -4.86
CA CYS A 196 14.70 -21.92 -3.79
C CYS A 196 13.24 -21.95 -4.24
N ASN A 197 12.32 -22.14 -3.29
CA ASN A 197 10.88 -22.06 -3.57
C ASN A 197 10.36 -20.62 -3.58
N SER A 198 11.05 -19.70 -2.91
CA SER A 198 10.64 -18.31 -2.81
C SER A 198 11.84 -17.37 -2.68
N VAL A 199 11.81 -16.25 -3.42
CA VAL A 199 12.82 -15.18 -3.37
C VAL A 199 12.16 -13.81 -3.36
N LYS A 200 12.89 -12.81 -2.87
CA LYS A 200 12.52 -11.41 -2.97
C LYS A 200 13.22 -10.77 -4.19
N HIS A 201 12.44 -10.40 -5.20
CA HIS A 201 12.91 -9.64 -6.36
C HIS A 201 12.48 -8.18 -6.22
N VAL A 202 13.42 -7.25 -6.09
CA VAL A 202 13.15 -5.81 -6.09
C VAL A 202 12.14 -5.40 -4.99
N GLY A 203 12.18 -6.11 -3.87
CA GLY A 203 11.25 -5.88 -2.75
C GLY A 203 10.00 -6.77 -2.73
N ILE A 204 9.69 -7.47 -3.83
CA ILE A 204 8.46 -8.25 -4.01
C ILE A 204 8.78 -9.75 -3.93
N ILE A 205 8.03 -10.48 -3.11
CA ILE A 205 8.21 -11.92 -2.94
C ILE A 205 7.60 -12.65 -4.14
N LEU A 206 8.43 -13.47 -4.78
CA LEU A 206 8.07 -14.45 -5.81
C LEU A 206 8.07 -15.84 -5.17
N ASP A 207 7.12 -16.67 -5.54
CA ASP A 207 6.98 -18.04 -5.04
C ASP A 207 6.74 -18.98 -6.23
N ALA A 208 7.57 -20.00 -6.36
CA ALA A 208 7.56 -20.98 -7.45
C ALA A 208 6.24 -21.75 -7.55
N ARG A 209 5.48 -21.84 -6.45
CA ARG A 209 4.18 -22.51 -6.36
C ARG A 209 3.02 -21.52 -6.45
N PHE A 210 3.30 -20.25 -6.72
CA PHE A 210 2.32 -19.15 -6.73
C PHE A 210 1.58 -19.01 -5.39
N ASN A 211 2.22 -19.38 -4.26
CA ASN A 211 1.66 -19.13 -2.94
C ASN A 211 1.98 -17.70 -2.50
N SER A 212 0.94 -16.93 -2.18
CA SER A 212 1.05 -15.51 -1.82
C SER A 212 0.90 -15.27 -0.31
N THR A 213 0.74 -16.34 0.49
CA THR A 213 0.44 -16.25 1.92
C THR A 213 1.58 -15.60 2.69
N GLU A 214 2.83 -16.01 2.45
CA GLU A 214 3.99 -15.46 3.17
C GLU A 214 4.20 -13.99 2.85
N ARG A 215 3.99 -13.59 1.58
CA ARG A 215 3.99 -12.18 1.16
C ARG A 215 2.95 -11.36 1.93
N THR A 216 1.73 -11.89 2.05
CA THR A 216 0.64 -11.25 2.78
C THR A 216 0.93 -11.13 4.28
N LEU A 217 1.49 -12.16 4.90
CA LEU A 217 1.90 -12.15 6.30
C LEU A 217 3.05 -11.17 6.56
N ALA A 218 4.03 -11.11 5.65
CA ALA A 218 5.14 -10.16 5.72
C ALA A 218 4.65 -8.70 5.62
N ALA A 219 3.68 -8.43 4.74
CA ALA A 219 3.01 -7.13 4.65
C ALA A 219 2.30 -6.78 5.96
N CYS A 220 1.50 -7.68 6.53
CA CYS A 220 0.82 -7.47 7.80
C CYS A 220 1.81 -7.19 8.96
N ARG A 221 2.90 -7.96 9.05
CA ARG A 221 3.97 -7.76 10.03
C ARG A 221 4.63 -6.39 9.89
N THR A 222 4.92 -5.98 8.65
CA THR A 222 5.52 -4.68 8.35
C THR A 222 4.60 -3.54 8.75
N ILE A 223 3.32 -3.60 8.36
CA ILE A 223 2.31 -2.59 8.71
C ILE A 223 2.23 -2.44 10.24
N ARG A 224 2.13 -3.55 10.97
CA ARG A 224 2.06 -3.53 12.44
C ARG A 224 3.35 -2.97 13.07
N SER A 225 4.51 -3.44 12.63
CA SER A 225 5.81 -3.00 13.17
C SER A 225 6.02 -1.49 13.02
N VAL A 226 5.72 -0.95 11.83
CA VAL A 226 5.80 0.49 11.56
C VAL A 226 4.79 1.26 12.41
N CYS A 227 3.55 0.76 12.51
CA CYS A 227 2.51 1.37 13.34
C CYS A 227 2.97 1.46 14.81
N MET A 228 3.45 0.35 15.39
CA MET A 228 3.95 0.32 16.77
C MET A 228 5.14 1.25 17.00
N SER A 229 6.02 1.39 16.01
CA SER A 229 7.17 2.30 16.10
C SER A 229 6.72 3.77 16.14
N ILE A 230 5.78 4.15 15.27
CA ILE A 230 5.28 5.53 15.18
C ILE A 230 4.41 5.88 16.41
N ILE A 231 3.66 4.91 16.93
CA ILE A 231 2.95 5.04 18.21
C ILE A 231 3.91 5.39 19.35
N ARG A 232 5.04 4.69 19.44
CA ARG A 232 6.08 4.95 20.46
C ARG A 232 6.73 6.33 20.32
N MET A 233 6.66 6.93 19.13
CA MET A 233 7.14 8.30 18.88
C MET A 233 6.10 9.37 19.21
N GLY A 234 4.95 9.01 19.81
CA GLY A 234 3.92 9.96 20.22
C GLY A 234 2.76 10.13 19.24
N VAL A 235 2.69 9.35 18.16
CA VAL A 235 1.51 9.31 17.28
C VAL A 235 0.44 8.44 17.91
N HIS A 236 -0.20 9.02 18.94
CA HIS A 236 -1.20 8.39 19.77
C HIS A 236 -2.48 9.22 19.76
N PRO A 237 -3.68 8.62 19.76
CA PRO A 237 -4.95 9.36 19.82
C PRO A 237 -5.10 10.28 21.05
N SER A 238 -4.33 10.07 22.11
CA SER A 238 -4.33 10.99 23.27
C SER A 238 -3.61 12.31 23.00
N LEU A 239 -2.62 12.32 22.10
CA LEU A 239 -1.76 13.47 21.81
C LEU A 239 -2.12 14.16 20.50
N LEU A 240 -2.56 13.39 19.51
CA LEU A 240 -2.87 13.88 18.17
C LEU A 240 -4.33 13.57 17.81
N ASN A 241 -4.96 14.47 17.05
CA ASN A 241 -6.30 14.22 16.55
C ASN A 241 -6.30 12.99 15.60
N PRO A 242 -7.38 12.18 15.59
CA PRO A 242 -7.45 10.95 14.79
C PRO A 242 -7.25 11.15 13.28
N ILE A 243 -7.60 12.31 12.71
CA ILE A 243 -7.36 12.58 11.28
C ILE A 243 -5.88 12.75 10.97
N THR A 244 -5.13 13.39 11.86
CA THR A 244 -3.69 13.59 11.69
C THR A 244 -2.96 12.27 11.88
N CYS A 245 -3.31 11.52 12.93
CA CYS A 245 -2.86 10.14 13.13
C CYS A 245 -3.12 9.27 11.90
N SER A 246 -4.35 9.30 11.36
CA SER A 246 -4.75 8.49 10.22
C SER A 246 -3.91 8.82 8.97
N LYS A 247 -3.68 10.10 8.69
CA LYS A 247 -2.82 10.53 7.57
C LYS A 247 -1.37 10.04 7.72
N ILE A 248 -0.78 10.19 8.90
CA ILE A 248 0.61 9.76 9.17
C ILE A 248 0.72 8.24 8.98
N ILE A 249 -0.21 7.48 9.56
CA ILE A 249 -0.23 6.02 9.49
C ILE A 249 -0.43 5.53 8.06
N VAL A 250 -1.38 6.09 7.30
CA VAL A 250 -1.56 5.73 5.89
C VAL A 250 -0.28 6.02 5.10
N GLN A 251 0.32 7.19 5.32
CA GLN A 251 1.51 7.62 4.59
C GLN A 251 2.77 6.79 4.90
N LEU A 252 2.91 6.25 6.12
CA LEU A 252 4.11 5.52 6.55
C LEU A 252 3.89 4.00 6.61
N CYS A 253 2.79 3.54 7.20
CA CYS A 253 2.52 2.12 7.35
C CYS A 253 2.11 1.47 6.03
N TYR A 254 1.19 2.07 5.28
CA TYR A 254 0.69 1.46 4.05
C TYR A 254 1.64 1.63 2.88
N SER A 255 2.37 2.75 2.80
CA SER A 255 3.42 2.92 1.79
C SER A 255 4.50 1.84 1.89
N LYS A 256 4.92 1.47 3.10
CA LYS A 256 5.91 0.41 3.33
C LYS A 256 5.30 -0.99 3.24
N GLY A 257 4.14 -1.19 3.85
CA GLY A 257 3.50 -2.49 3.96
C GLY A 257 2.84 -3.01 2.69
N LEU A 258 2.33 -2.10 1.84
CA LEU A 258 1.72 -2.42 0.55
C LEU A 258 2.65 -2.14 -0.63
N TYR A 259 3.95 -2.02 -0.39
CA TYR A 259 4.92 -1.87 -1.48
C TYR A 259 4.81 -3.05 -2.47
N GLY A 260 4.60 -2.73 -3.74
CA GLY A 260 4.45 -3.71 -4.81
C GLY A 260 3.08 -4.40 -4.86
N CYS A 261 2.08 -3.91 -4.13
CA CYS A 261 0.72 -4.48 -4.15
C CYS A 261 0.04 -4.40 -5.51
N GLU A 262 0.56 -3.56 -6.40
CA GLU A 262 0.11 -3.47 -7.79
C GLU A 262 0.34 -4.78 -8.56
N LEU A 263 1.26 -5.62 -8.10
CA LEU A 263 1.56 -6.93 -8.69
C LEU A 263 1.06 -8.09 -7.82
N TRP A 264 0.17 -7.82 -6.85
CA TRP A 264 -0.39 -8.89 -6.01
C TRP A 264 -1.53 -9.60 -6.71
N ASN A 265 -1.18 -10.48 -7.64
CA ASN A 265 -2.15 -11.22 -8.46
C ASN A 265 -2.87 -12.31 -7.64
N ASN A 266 -4.17 -12.54 -7.90
CA ASN A 266 -4.99 -13.60 -7.30
C ASN A 266 -5.00 -13.65 -5.75
N LEU A 267 -5.18 -12.50 -5.08
CA LEU A 267 -5.35 -12.49 -3.63
C LEU A 267 -6.57 -13.31 -3.21
N THR A 268 -6.35 -14.36 -2.44
CA THR A 268 -7.42 -15.22 -1.92
C THR A 268 -8.24 -14.48 -0.86
N LYS A 269 -9.48 -14.95 -0.63
CA LYS A 269 -10.36 -14.41 0.43
C LYS A 269 -9.68 -14.45 1.82
N ASN A 270 -8.90 -15.49 2.10
CA ASN A 270 -8.18 -15.64 3.36
C ASN A 270 -7.06 -14.60 3.51
N GLU A 271 -6.30 -14.34 2.45
CA GLU A 271 -5.24 -13.33 2.45
C GLU A 271 -5.81 -11.91 2.59
N LEU A 272 -6.90 -11.61 1.88
CA LEU A 272 -7.62 -10.35 2.05
C LEU A 272 -8.12 -10.19 3.48
N LEU A 273 -8.64 -11.26 4.10
CA LEU A 273 -9.08 -11.22 5.49
C LEU A 273 -7.93 -10.94 6.46
N LEU A 274 -6.72 -11.45 6.21
CA LEU A 274 -5.54 -11.16 7.04
C LEU A 274 -5.13 -9.67 6.97
N LEU A 275 -5.13 -9.11 5.76
CA LEU A 275 -4.87 -7.68 5.53
C LEU A 275 -5.95 -6.82 6.20
N GLU A 276 -7.21 -7.18 6.00
CA GLU A 276 -8.37 -6.53 6.59
C GLU A 276 -8.32 -6.53 8.12
N ARG A 277 -7.99 -7.66 8.76
CA ARG A 277 -7.80 -7.70 10.23
C ARG A 277 -6.73 -6.72 10.71
N THR A 278 -5.65 -6.56 9.94
CA THR A 278 -4.58 -5.59 10.24
C THR A 278 -5.06 -4.15 10.07
N HIS A 279 -5.77 -3.86 8.97
CA HIS A 279 -6.39 -2.57 8.69
C HIS A 279 -7.37 -2.15 9.79
N ARG A 280 -8.25 -3.08 10.21
CA ARG A 280 -9.24 -2.93 11.28
C ARG A 280 -8.65 -2.57 12.62
N TYR A 281 -7.59 -3.29 13.00
CA TYR A 281 -6.88 -3.07 14.25
C TYR A 281 -6.37 -1.62 14.32
N ILE A 282 -5.75 -1.16 13.23
CA ILE A 282 -5.21 0.20 13.14
C ILE A 282 -6.32 1.25 13.16
N CYS A 283 -7.38 1.06 12.38
CA CYS A 283 -8.50 1.99 12.29
C CYS A 283 -9.13 2.29 13.67
N LYS A 284 -9.33 1.26 14.49
CA LYS A 284 -9.87 1.37 15.85
C LYS A 284 -8.88 2.05 16.78
N TYR A 285 -7.62 1.64 16.69
CA TYR A 285 -6.54 2.21 17.49
C TYR A 285 -6.41 3.72 17.29
N VAL A 286 -6.41 4.19 16.04
CA VAL A 286 -6.27 5.61 15.68
C VAL A 286 -7.35 6.50 16.29
N GLN A 287 -8.53 5.94 16.54
CA GLN A 287 -9.67 6.66 17.12
C GLN A 287 -9.79 6.47 18.63
N GLY A 288 -8.99 5.58 19.23
CA GLY A 288 -9.15 5.18 20.63
C GLY A 288 -10.41 4.35 20.88
N LEU A 289 -10.96 3.71 19.86
CA LEU A 289 -12.20 2.93 19.95
C LEU A 289 -11.95 1.49 20.43
N PRO A 290 -12.92 0.87 21.15
CA PRO A 290 -12.83 -0.53 21.56
C PRO A 290 -12.54 -1.52 20.42
N ARG A 291 -11.84 -2.61 20.74
CA ARG A 291 -11.49 -3.64 19.74
C ARG A 291 -12.71 -4.29 19.08
N LEU A 292 -13.84 -4.35 19.78
CA LEU A 292 -15.08 -4.97 19.30
C LEU A 292 -15.99 -4.01 18.50
N THR A 293 -15.65 -2.72 18.41
CA THR A 293 -16.44 -1.75 17.62
C THR A 293 -16.55 -2.22 16.17
N ARG A 294 -17.70 -2.01 15.52
CA ARG A 294 -17.88 -2.47 14.15
C ARG A 294 -16.98 -1.69 13.20
N THR A 295 -16.37 -2.40 12.26
CA THR A 295 -15.26 -1.87 11.45
C THR A 295 -15.72 -0.81 10.47
N ASP A 296 -16.81 -1.07 9.77
CA ASP A 296 -17.42 -0.19 8.78
C ASP A 296 -17.80 1.18 9.36
N LYS A 297 -18.34 1.22 10.59
CA LYS A 297 -18.53 2.46 11.35
C LYS A 297 -17.18 3.16 11.57
N CYS A 298 -16.16 2.44 12.04
CA CYS A 298 -14.84 3.02 12.30
C CYS A 298 -14.16 3.57 11.04
N THR A 299 -14.23 2.84 9.91
CA THR A 299 -13.57 3.25 8.66
C THR A 299 -14.28 4.43 8.02
N SER A 300 -15.62 4.42 7.97
CA SER A 300 -16.40 5.55 7.43
C SER A 300 -16.10 6.84 8.18
N LEU A 301 -16.08 6.83 9.52
CA LEU A 301 -15.77 8.00 10.36
C LEU A 301 -14.38 8.62 10.12
N LEU A 302 -13.43 7.87 9.55
CA LEU A 302 -12.10 8.38 9.16
C LEU A 302 -12.00 8.74 7.66
N GLY A 303 -13.04 8.47 6.87
CA GLY A 303 -12.99 8.50 5.41
C GLY A 303 -12.11 7.41 4.81
N TRP A 304 -11.96 6.28 5.51
CA TRP A 304 -11.20 5.13 5.06
C TRP A 304 -12.08 4.16 4.26
N ILE A 305 -11.51 3.64 3.18
CA ILE A 305 -12.06 2.55 2.38
C ILE A 305 -11.39 1.23 2.76
N PRO A 306 -12.00 0.07 2.45
CA PRO A 306 -11.39 -1.24 2.67
C PRO A 306 -9.98 -1.36 2.08
N ILE A 307 -9.13 -2.22 2.66
CA ILE A 307 -7.74 -2.36 2.21
C ILE A 307 -7.66 -2.95 0.81
N GLU A 308 -8.63 -3.79 0.44
CA GLU A 308 -8.80 -4.30 -0.92
C GLU A 308 -8.94 -3.14 -1.92
N SER A 309 -9.77 -2.14 -1.60
CA SER A 309 -10.05 -0.99 -2.46
C SER A 309 -8.82 -0.07 -2.58
N ILE A 310 -8.00 0.04 -1.53
CA ILE A 310 -6.68 0.70 -1.59
C ILE A 310 -5.75 -0.04 -2.57
N ILE A 311 -5.67 -1.37 -2.48
CA ILE A 311 -4.86 -2.20 -3.38
C ILE A 311 -5.37 -2.07 -4.83
N ASN A 312 -6.69 -2.09 -5.03
CA ASN A 312 -7.32 -1.94 -6.34
C ASN A 312 -7.00 -0.57 -6.96
N ILE A 313 -7.06 0.51 -6.18
CA ILE A 313 -6.62 1.84 -6.64
C ILE A 313 -5.16 1.79 -7.10
N ASN A 314 -4.26 1.19 -6.31
CA ASN A 314 -2.84 1.11 -6.68
C ASN A 314 -2.64 0.31 -7.97
N LYS A 315 -3.31 -0.83 -8.14
CA LYS A 315 -3.32 -1.64 -9.37
C LYS A 315 -3.81 -0.83 -10.58
N LEU A 316 -4.96 -0.16 -10.47
CA LEU A 316 -5.52 0.67 -11.55
C LEU A 316 -4.61 1.85 -11.91
N LEU A 317 -4.01 2.52 -10.92
CA LEU A 317 -3.05 3.61 -11.16
C LEU A 317 -1.77 3.09 -11.84
N PHE A 318 -1.31 1.89 -11.49
CA PHE A 318 -0.19 1.25 -12.18
C PHE A 318 -0.53 0.87 -13.62
N PHE A 319 -1.72 0.31 -13.86
CA PHE A 319 -2.22 0.07 -15.21
C PHE A 319 -2.23 1.35 -16.04
N GLY A 320 -2.77 2.45 -15.51
CA GLY A 320 -2.78 3.72 -16.22
C GLY A 320 -1.38 4.30 -16.48
N ARG A 321 -0.40 4.04 -15.60
CA ARG A 321 1.01 4.38 -15.85
C ARG A 321 1.58 3.58 -17.00
N LEU A 322 1.31 2.27 -17.07
CA LEU A 322 1.70 1.42 -18.19
C LEU A 322 1.03 1.87 -19.49
N CYS A 323 -0.26 2.20 -19.48
CA CYS A 323 -0.98 2.66 -20.67
C CYS A 323 -0.41 3.96 -21.26
N ASN A 324 -0.02 4.91 -20.39
CA ASN A 324 0.56 6.19 -20.77
C ASN A 324 2.08 6.11 -21.09
N MET A 325 2.72 4.94 -20.94
CA MET A 325 4.14 4.77 -21.21
C MET A 325 4.41 4.71 -22.73
N PRO A 326 5.48 5.35 -23.24
CA PRO A 326 5.87 5.22 -24.65
C PRO A 326 6.19 3.77 -25.06
N SER A 327 5.82 3.39 -26.28
CA SER A 327 6.01 2.01 -26.81
C SER A 327 7.46 1.56 -26.97
N LYS A 328 8.44 2.46 -26.85
CA LYS A 328 9.87 2.09 -26.82
C LYS A 328 10.25 1.30 -25.56
N TYR A 329 9.42 1.33 -24.52
CA TYR A 329 9.71 0.68 -23.25
C TYR A 329 9.07 -0.70 -23.16
N LEU A 330 9.87 -1.71 -22.78
CA LEU A 330 9.43 -3.10 -22.65
C LEU A 330 8.14 -3.30 -21.84
N PRO A 331 7.92 -2.66 -20.67
CA PRO A 331 6.69 -2.86 -19.89
C PRO A 331 5.41 -2.49 -20.64
N LYS A 332 5.44 -1.47 -21.50
CA LYS A 332 4.31 -1.12 -22.35
C LYS A 332 4.01 -2.24 -23.34
N ASN A 333 5.05 -2.77 -23.99
CA ASN A 333 4.90 -3.82 -24.99
C ASN A 333 4.44 -5.13 -24.34
N VAL A 334 4.98 -5.49 -23.18
CA VAL A 334 4.49 -6.63 -22.38
C VAL A 334 3.01 -6.46 -22.06
N LEU A 335 2.58 -5.29 -21.56
CA LEU A 335 1.16 -5.04 -21.29
C LEU A 335 0.30 -5.24 -22.55
N MET A 336 0.71 -4.67 -23.69
CA MET A 336 -0.04 -4.80 -24.94
C MET A 336 -0.13 -6.26 -25.41
N SER A 337 0.98 -7.00 -25.37
CA SER A 337 1.00 -8.43 -25.70
C SER A 337 0.09 -9.25 -24.79
N ARG A 338 0.10 -8.98 -23.48
CA ARG A 338 -0.78 -9.65 -22.52
C ARG A 338 -2.25 -9.33 -22.75
N LEU A 339 -2.59 -8.06 -23.06
CA LEU A 339 -3.95 -7.66 -23.43
C LEU A 339 -4.42 -8.37 -24.71
N LEU A 340 -3.59 -8.45 -25.74
CA LEU A 340 -3.91 -9.16 -26.98
C LEU A 340 -4.19 -10.65 -26.72
N VAL A 341 -3.31 -11.32 -25.97
CA VAL A 341 -3.50 -12.73 -25.58
C VAL A 341 -4.82 -12.95 -24.84
N PHE A 342 -5.18 -12.04 -23.94
CA PHE A 342 -6.44 -12.12 -23.18
C PHE A 342 -7.68 -11.94 -24.07
N TYR A 343 -7.73 -10.89 -24.89
CA TYR A 343 -8.92 -10.57 -25.70
C TYR A 343 -9.13 -11.55 -26.85
N HIS A 344 -8.07 -12.06 -27.46
CA HIS A 344 -8.15 -13.10 -28.49
C HIS A 344 -8.33 -14.51 -27.92
N LYS A 345 -8.48 -14.66 -26.60
CA LYS A 345 -8.67 -15.94 -25.90
C LYS A 345 -7.64 -16.99 -26.34
N CYS A 346 -6.37 -16.59 -26.46
CA CYS A 346 -5.33 -17.49 -26.96
C CYS A 346 -5.00 -18.63 -25.98
N THR A 347 -5.51 -18.57 -24.74
CA THR A 347 -5.34 -19.58 -23.70
C THR A 347 -6.65 -19.81 -22.95
N GLU A 348 -6.88 -21.04 -22.49
CA GLU A 348 -8.07 -21.40 -21.67
C GLU A 348 -8.03 -20.74 -20.29
N ASN A 349 -6.83 -20.54 -19.76
CA ASN A 349 -6.59 -19.91 -18.47
C ASN A 349 -5.95 -18.53 -18.65
N ASN A 350 -6.35 -17.58 -17.81
CA ASN A 350 -5.77 -16.23 -17.76
C ASN A 350 -5.24 -15.97 -16.34
N PHE A 351 -3.93 -15.78 -16.22
CA PHE A 351 -3.23 -15.47 -14.98
C PHE A 351 -2.51 -14.12 -15.09
N GLY A 352 -2.14 -13.58 -13.93
CA GLY A 352 -1.32 -12.37 -13.86
C GLY A 352 -2.13 -11.08 -13.83
N PHE A 353 -1.42 -9.98 -14.06
CA PHE A 353 -1.87 -8.62 -13.83
C PHE A 353 -3.06 -8.22 -14.71
N VAL A 354 -3.06 -8.62 -15.98
CA VAL A 354 -4.14 -8.23 -16.92
C VAL A 354 -5.48 -8.82 -16.49
N ASN A 355 -5.52 -10.11 -16.12
CA ASN A 355 -6.75 -10.75 -15.64
C ASN A 355 -7.29 -10.06 -14.38
N ASP A 356 -6.42 -9.82 -13.39
CA ASP A 356 -6.76 -9.11 -12.16
C ASP A 356 -7.30 -7.70 -12.42
N VAL A 357 -6.62 -6.92 -13.28
CA VAL A 357 -7.05 -5.54 -13.59
C VAL A 357 -8.38 -5.53 -14.31
N ILE A 358 -8.65 -6.47 -15.22
CA ILE A 358 -9.92 -6.54 -15.93
C ILE A 358 -11.06 -6.84 -14.95
N GLN A 359 -10.87 -7.79 -14.02
CA GLN A 359 -11.86 -8.08 -12.96
C GLN A 359 -12.10 -6.86 -12.06
N ILE A 360 -11.05 -6.13 -11.70
CA ILE A 360 -11.15 -4.89 -10.93
C ILE A 360 -11.88 -3.80 -11.73
N MET A 361 -11.59 -3.66 -13.03
CA MET A 361 -12.26 -2.69 -13.89
C MET A 361 -13.73 -3.04 -14.12
N GLN A 362 -14.10 -4.32 -14.14
CA GLN A 362 -15.50 -4.76 -14.13
C GLN A 362 -16.18 -4.36 -12.80
N LYS A 363 -15.53 -4.60 -11.65
CA LYS A 363 -16.05 -4.23 -10.32
C LYS A 363 -16.40 -2.74 -10.21
N TYR A 364 -15.57 -1.86 -10.80
CA TYR A 364 -15.73 -0.41 -10.72
C TYR A 364 -16.30 0.26 -11.97
N ASP A 365 -16.83 -0.52 -12.93
CA ASP A 365 -17.40 -0.02 -14.18
C ASP A 365 -16.43 0.90 -14.97
N LEU A 366 -15.24 0.37 -15.25
CA LEU A 366 -14.15 1.06 -15.95
C LEU A 366 -13.75 0.37 -17.27
N VAL A 367 -14.37 -0.77 -17.64
CA VAL A 367 -13.96 -1.63 -18.78
C VAL A 367 -13.95 -0.88 -20.11
N GLY A 368 -14.87 0.06 -20.33
CA GLY A 368 -14.93 0.87 -21.56
C GLY A 368 -13.64 1.65 -21.86
N HIS A 369 -12.78 1.90 -20.86
CA HIS A 369 -11.47 2.51 -21.09
C HIS A 369 -10.47 1.56 -21.77
N ILE A 370 -10.60 0.24 -21.58
CA ILE A 370 -9.78 -0.75 -22.29
C ILE A 370 -10.25 -0.88 -23.73
N GLU A 371 -11.56 -0.94 -23.95
CA GLU A 371 -12.14 -1.02 -25.29
C GLU A 371 -11.73 0.20 -26.13
N LYS A 372 -11.75 1.39 -25.54
CA LYS A 372 -11.25 2.62 -26.17
C LYS A 372 -9.74 2.56 -26.43
N LEU A 373 -8.95 2.01 -25.51
CA LEU A 373 -7.51 1.83 -25.70
C LEU A 373 -7.22 0.89 -26.88
N ILE A 374 -7.95 -0.22 -27.01
CA ILE A 374 -7.74 -1.20 -28.09
C ILE A 374 -8.20 -0.64 -29.43
N SER A 375 -9.37 0.01 -29.49
CA SER A 375 -9.96 0.51 -30.74
C SER A 375 -9.32 1.79 -31.27
N THR A 376 -8.93 2.72 -30.38
CA THR A 376 -8.48 4.07 -30.78
C THR A 376 -7.06 4.41 -30.32
N SER A 377 -6.37 3.49 -29.63
CA SER A 377 -5.08 3.75 -28.96
C SER A 377 -5.12 4.88 -27.93
N TYR A 378 -6.31 5.36 -27.56
CA TYR A 378 -6.50 6.44 -26.59
C TYR A 378 -6.65 5.90 -25.17
N PHE A 379 -5.93 6.51 -24.23
CA PHE A 379 -6.12 6.30 -22.80
C PHE A 379 -6.07 7.64 -22.05
N PRO A 380 -6.86 7.85 -20.98
CA PRO A 380 -6.82 9.08 -20.20
C PRO A 380 -5.42 9.39 -19.68
N LYS A 381 -5.02 10.67 -19.72
CA LYS A 381 -3.74 11.13 -19.17
C LYS A 381 -3.68 10.79 -17.67
N GLN A 382 -2.47 10.56 -17.15
CA GLN A 382 -2.26 10.08 -15.77
C GLN A 382 -3.02 10.87 -14.69
N LYS A 383 -3.09 12.21 -14.78
CA LYS A 383 -3.86 13.05 -13.83
C LYS A 383 -5.37 12.79 -13.92
N GLN A 384 -5.91 12.72 -15.14
CA GLN A 384 -7.32 12.44 -15.39
C GLN A 384 -7.67 11.01 -14.93
N TRP A 385 -6.84 10.03 -15.29
CA TRP A 385 -7.00 8.65 -14.87
C TRP A 385 -7.05 8.49 -13.35
N LYS A 386 -6.14 9.17 -12.63
CA LYS A 386 -6.14 9.18 -11.17
C LYS A 386 -7.46 9.71 -10.59
N SER A 387 -8.01 10.75 -11.19
CA SER A 387 -9.31 11.31 -10.76
C SER A 387 -10.45 10.33 -11.02
N ILE A 388 -10.50 9.72 -12.21
CA ILE A 388 -11.52 8.75 -12.61
C ILE A 388 -11.51 7.54 -11.68
N VAL A 389 -10.34 6.93 -11.47
CA VAL A 389 -10.17 5.75 -10.61
C VAL A 389 -10.62 6.06 -9.18
N LYS A 390 -10.14 7.16 -8.59
CA LYS A 390 -10.54 7.53 -7.24
C LYS A 390 -12.05 7.76 -7.14
N LYS A 391 -12.63 8.52 -8.07
CA LYS A 391 -14.07 8.79 -8.09
C LYS A 391 -14.88 7.49 -8.12
N ARG A 392 -14.64 6.62 -9.10
CA ARG A 392 -15.40 5.36 -9.26
C ARG A 392 -15.24 4.41 -8.09
N VAL A 393 -14.03 4.27 -7.53
CA VAL A 393 -13.80 3.41 -6.36
C VAL A 393 -14.52 3.94 -5.12
N TYR A 394 -14.46 5.25 -4.85
CA TYR A 394 -15.15 5.84 -3.71
C TYR A 394 -16.67 5.77 -3.88
N GLU A 395 -17.22 6.07 -5.07
CA GLU A 395 -18.65 5.92 -5.36
C GLU A 395 -19.14 4.48 -5.13
N TYR A 396 -18.35 3.49 -5.55
CA TYR A 396 -18.65 2.07 -5.31
C TYR A 396 -18.71 1.74 -3.81
N GLU A 397 -17.70 2.15 -3.04
CA GLU A 397 -17.66 1.88 -1.60
C GLU A 397 -18.76 2.65 -0.84
N GLU A 398 -19.07 3.88 -1.24
CA GLU A 398 -20.19 4.66 -0.68
C GLU A 398 -21.53 3.98 -0.93
N ASN A 399 -21.75 3.43 -2.13
CA ASN A 399 -22.97 2.68 -2.43
C ASN A 399 -23.08 1.41 -1.58
N ILE A 400 -21.97 0.69 -1.36
CA ILE A 400 -21.94 -0.46 -0.44
C ILE A 400 -22.26 -0.02 0.99
N LEU A 401 -21.68 1.10 1.45
CA LEU A 401 -21.98 1.63 2.77
C LEU A 401 -23.46 1.96 2.90
N LYS A 402 -24.06 2.69 1.95
CA LYS A 402 -25.49 3.04 1.95
C LYS A 402 -26.38 1.81 1.99
N GLN A 403 -26.12 0.81 1.15
CA GLN A 403 -26.86 -0.46 1.18
C GLN A 403 -26.80 -1.12 2.56
N ARG A 404 -25.63 -1.11 3.22
CA ARG A 404 -25.50 -1.65 4.57
C ARG A 404 -26.21 -0.81 5.63
N LEU A 405 -26.15 0.53 5.52
CA LEU A 405 -26.86 1.44 6.41
C LEU A 405 -28.37 1.21 6.38
N ASP A 406 -28.91 0.83 5.22
CA ASP A 406 -30.33 0.56 5.04
C ASP A 406 -30.72 -0.87 5.40
N SER A 407 -29.85 -1.87 5.16
CA SER A 407 -30.20 -3.29 5.34
C SER A 407 -29.92 -3.85 6.73
N ASP A 408 -28.93 -3.31 7.44
CA ASP A 408 -28.43 -3.89 8.69
C ASP A 408 -28.87 -3.03 9.89
N ASN A 409 -29.72 -3.62 10.73
CA ASN A 409 -30.30 -2.96 11.89
C ASN A 409 -29.24 -2.31 12.75
N ASP A 410 -28.04 -2.87 12.95
CA ASP A 410 -26.97 -2.28 13.77
C ASP A 410 -26.55 -0.84 13.35
N PHE A 411 -26.95 -0.39 12.15
CA PHE A 411 -26.78 0.98 11.66
C PHE A 411 -27.96 1.93 11.88
N ALA A 412 -29.07 1.49 12.47
CA ALA A 412 -30.32 2.26 12.53
C ALA A 412 -30.12 3.70 13.05
N TYR A 413 -29.29 3.91 14.08
CA TYR A 413 -28.92 5.26 14.52
C TYR A 413 -27.73 5.84 13.80
N PHE A 414 -26.75 5.00 13.47
CA PHE A 414 -25.52 5.47 12.83
C PHE A 414 -25.80 6.16 11.50
N LYS A 415 -26.76 5.67 10.70
CA LYS A 415 -27.11 6.25 9.39
C LYS A 415 -27.64 7.68 9.46
N HIS A 416 -28.24 8.07 10.57
CA HIS A 416 -28.74 9.43 10.78
C HIS A 416 -27.60 10.40 11.13
N ILE A 417 -26.55 9.87 11.72
CA ILE A 417 -25.37 10.62 12.14
C ILE A 417 -24.34 10.71 11.02
N HIS A 418 -24.11 9.60 10.32
CA HIS A 418 -23.04 9.46 9.35
C HIS A 418 -23.42 8.47 8.24
N ASN A 419 -23.44 8.97 7.01
CA ASN A 419 -23.93 8.23 5.84
C ASN A 419 -22.99 8.25 4.62
N SER A 420 -21.77 8.75 4.80
CA SER A 420 -20.77 8.97 3.76
C SER A 420 -19.42 8.38 4.18
N ILE A 421 -18.48 8.21 3.24
CA ILE A 421 -17.11 7.79 3.57
C ILE A 421 -16.24 9.04 3.64
N GLU A 422 -16.38 9.79 4.73
CA GLU A 422 -15.61 11.01 4.97
C GLU A 422 -15.28 11.22 6.45
N PRO A 423 -14.20 11.95 6.78
CA PRO A 423 -13.88 12.24 8.17
C PRO A 423 -15.06 12.92 8.89
N HIS A 424 -15.54 12.32 9.97
CA HIS A 424 -16.65 12.85 10.75
C HIS A 424 -16.36 14.28 11.25
N ARG A 425 -17.39 15.12 11.32
CA ARG A 425 -17.27 16.54 11.72
C ARG A 425 -16.62 16.72 13.10
N ALA A 426 -16.95 15.86 14.06
CA ALA A 426 -16.31 15.86 15.38
C ALA A 426 -14.77 15.76 15.29
N TRP A 427 -14.24 15.00 14.33
CA TRP A 427 -12.80 14.91 14.12
C TRP A 427 -12.22 16.12 13.38
N THR A 428 -12.99 16.76 12.49
CA THR A 428 -12.51 17.93 11.74
C THR A 428 -12.39 19.17 12.63
N ILE A 429 -13.31 19.33 13.59
CA ILE A 429 -13.30 20.40 14.61
C ILE A 429 -11.99 20.39 15.41
N LEU A 430 -11.41 19.22 15.70
CA LEU A 430 -10.14 19.09 16.43
C LEU A 430 -8.93 19.70 15.72
N ARG A 431 -9.05 20.10 14.45
CA ARG A 431 -7.99 20.86 13.77
C ARG A 431 -7.93 22.30 14.26
N GLN A 432 -9.09 22.88 14.58
CA GLN A 432 -9.20 24.25 15.07
C GLN A 432 -9.14 24.29 16.60
N TYR A 433 -9.73 23.28 17.27
CA TYR A 433 -9.84 23.24 18.74
C TYR A 433 -9.33 21.92 19.32
N PRO A 434 -8.00 21.77 19.52
CA PRO A 434 -7.41 20.55 20.07
C PRO A 434 -7.86 20.23 21.51
N SER A 435 -8.26 21.23 22.29
CA SER A 435 -8.80 21.08 23.66
C SER A 435 -10.06 20.20 23.71
N LEU A 436 -10.81 20.12 22.61
CA LEU A 436 -12.06 19.35 22.51
C LEU A 436 -11.85 17.85 22.23
N ASN A 437 -10.62 17.33 22.34
CA ASN A 437 -10.29 15.94 22.00
C ASN A 437 -11.14 14.93 22.80
N PHE A 438 -11.40 15.22 24.07
CA PHE A 438 -12.22 14.37 24.92
C PHE A 438 -13.67 14.30 24.42
N GLN A 439 -14.26 15.46 24.14
CA GLN A 439 -15.64 15.64 23.68
C GLN A 439 -15.84 14.98 22.31
N ALA A 440 -14.92 15.21 21.38
CA ALA A 440 -14.97 14.58 20.07
C ALA A 440 -14.90 13.04 20.15
N LYS A 441 -14.05 12.49 21.02
CA LYS A 441 -13.99 11.04 21.27
C LYS A 441 -15.26 10.51 21.91
N PHE A 442 -15.84 11.26 22.84
CA PHE A 442 -17.10 10.89 23.46
C PHE A 442 -18.19 10.78 22.39
N ILE A 443 -18.41 11.84 21.61
CA ILE A 443 -19.39 11.87 20.50
C ILE A 443 -19.19 10.68 19.57
N ILE A 444 -17.96 10.46 19.11
CA ILE A 444 -17.66 9.35 18.18
C ILE A 444 -17.90 7.98 18.81
N SER A 445 -17.59 7.83 20.10
CA SER A 445 -17.88 6.60 20.82
C SER A 445 -19.39 6.35 20.91
N LEU A 446 -20.22 7.38 21.13
CA LEU A 446 -21.67 7.25 21.05
C LEU A 446 -22.09 6.80 19.65
N CYS A 447 -21.61 7.48 18.61
CA CYS A 447 -21.96 7.18 17.23
C CYS A 447 -21.61 5.72 16.87
N ALA A 448 -20.41 5.27 17.24
CA ALA A 448 -19.87 3.98 16.81
C ALA A 448 -20.35 2.79 17.65
N LEU A 449 -20.70 2.99 18.93
CA LEU A 449 -20.99 1.92 19.88
C LEU A 449 -22.49 1.72 20.16
N VAL A 450 -23.32 2.72 19.94
CA VAL A 450 -24.76 2.61 20.11
C VAL A 450 -25.33 1.65 19.06
N ARG A 451 -26.16 0.71 19.53
CA ARG A 451 -26.92 -0.26 18.72
C ARG A 451 -28.41 0.10 18.75
N PRO A 452 -29.28 -0.57 17.97
CA PRO A 452 -30.74 -0.53 17.99
C PRO A 452 -31.38 -1.66 18.82
N SER A 453 -32.50 -1.29 19.41
CA SER A 453 -33.19 -2.00 20.45
C SER A 453 -34.19 -2.92 19.83
N GLU A 454 -34.35 -4.12 20.35
CA GLU A 454 -35.48 -4.95 19.97
C GLU A 454 -36.80 -4.20 20.31
N PRO A 455 -37.78 -4.13 19.39
CA PRO A 455 -39.03 -3.39 19.55
C PRO A 455 -39.87 -3.82 20.76
N ASP A 456 -39.62 -5.01 21.31
CA ASP A 456 -40.38 -5.62 22.41
C ASP A 456 -39.71 -5.45 23.79
N ALA A 457 -38.76 -4.53 23.95
CA ALA A 457 -38.06 -4.35 25.22
C ALA A 457 -38.93 -3.64 26.29
N GLU A 458 -39.10 -4.27 27.46
CA GLU A 458 -39.90 -3.77 28.60
C GLU A 458 -39.51 -2.34 29.06
N LEU A 459 -40.48 -1.61 29.65
CA LEU A 459 -40.28 -0.34 30.39
C LEU A 459 -39.27 -0.50 31.53
N LEU A 460 -38.13 0.21 31.43
CA LEU A 460 -37.01 0.11 32.37
C LEU A 460 -37.10 1.28 33.34
N LEU A 461 -36.92 1.01 34.63
CA LEU A 461 -36.98 2.03 35.67
C LEU A 461 -35.61 2.69 35.84
N CYS A 462 -35.55 4.01 35.72
CA CYS A 462 -34.35 4.74 36.10
C CYS A 462 -34.25 4.81 37.62
N HIS A 463 -33.27 4.12 38.20
CA HIS A 463 -33.01 4.15 39.64
C HIS A 463 -32.57 5.52 40.18
N LYS A 464 -32.28 6.50 39.31
CA LYS A 464 -31.91 7.86 39.71
C LYS A 464 -33.11 8.81 39.79
N CYS A 465 -33.99 8.82 38.79
CA CYS A 465 -35.14 9.74 38.77
C CYS A 465 -36.49 9.07 39.05
N GLY A 466 -36.54 7.73 39.15
CA GLY A 466 -37.75 6.97 39.39
C GLY A 466 -38.72 6.90 38.20
N PHE A 467 -38.35 7.41 37.02
CA PHE A 467 -39.20 7.35 35.83
C PHE A 467 -38.90 6.12 34.99
N PHE A 468 -39.96 5.51 34.45
CA PHE A 468 -39.83 4.50 33.42
C PHE A 468 -39.41 5.17 32.12
N TYR A 469 -38.33 4.70 31.52
CA TYR A 469 -37.83 5.25 30.28
C TYR A 469 -37.94 4.22 29.19
N GLY A 470 -38.27 4.70 27.98
CA GLY A 470 -38.02 4.11 26.68
C GLY A 470 -36.55 3.74 26.53
N ASN A 471 -35.81 4.74 26.07
CA ASN A 471 -34.41 4.69 25.74
C ASN A 471 -33.61 5.46 26.81
N ALA A 472 -32.80 4.78 27.62
CA ALA A 472 -31.80 5.33 28.54
C ALA A 472 -30.83 6.37 27.94
N ILE A 473 -30.46 6.33 26.65
CA ILE A 473 -29.64 7.39 26.03
C ILE A 473 -30.43 8.69 26.02
N VAL A 474 -31.65 8.63 25.48
CA VAL A 474 -32.59 9.77 25.45
C VAL A 474 -32.95 10.18 26.87
N HIS A 475 -33.11 9.23 27.77
CA HIS A 475 -33.37 9.50 29.17
C HIS A 475 -32.22 10.28 29.80
N ILE A 476 -30.99 9.76 29.76
CA ILE A 476 -29.83 10.40 30.40
C ILE A 476 -29.51 11.76 29.74
N LEU A 477 -29.53 11.82 28.40
CA LEU A 477 -29.14 13.02 27.65
C LEU A 477 -30.26 14.06 27.48
N ILE A 478 -31.53 13.73 27.72
CA ILE A 478 -32.66 14.65 27.47
C ILE A 478 -33.68 14.65 28.63
N GLN A 479 -34.12 13.48 29.12
CA GLN A 479 -35.34 13.40 29.95
C GLN A 479 -35.11 13.21 31.47
N CYS A 480 -33.92 12.79 31.90
CA CYS A 480 -33.63 12.36 33.26
C CYS A 480 -33.38 13.58 34.15
N CYS A 481 -34.39 13.97 34.92
CA CYS A 481 -34.29 15.13 35.82
C CYS A 481 -33.17 15.00 36.87
N SER A 482 -32.86 13.79 37.34
CA SER A 482 -31.79 13.55 38.34
C SER A 482 -30.38 13.62 37.76
N VAL A 483 -30.22 13.57 36.43
CA VAL A 483 -28.92 13.74 35.75
C VAL A 483 -28.86 15.11 35.05
N ALA A 484 -29.97 15.86 35.02
CA ALA A 484 -30.03 17.20 34.42
C ALA A 484 -28.89 18.11 34.91
N PRO A 485 -28.56 18.25 36.21
CA PRO A 485 -27.47 19.14 36.63
C PRO A 485 -26.10 18.74 36.05
N THR A 486 -25.80 17.44 36.00
CA THR A 486 -24.53 16.92 35.48
C THR A 486 -24.48 16.98 33.95
N ARG A 487 -25.61 16.73 33.30
CA ARG A 487 -25.77 16.85 31.86
C ARG A 487 -25.62 18.31 31.42
N ASP A 488 -26.29 19.21 32.12
CA ASP A 488 -26.29 20.63 31.82
C ASP A 488 -24.88 21.20 32.09
N LEU A 489 -24.20 20.78 33.17
CA LEU A 489 -22.78 21.05 33.38
C LEU A 489 -21.89 20.50 32.25
N PHE A 490 -22.13 19.26 31.81
CA PHE A 490 -21.39 18.67 30.69
C PHE A 490 -21.59 19.47 29.39
N TRP A 491 -22.81 19.94 29.12
CA TRP A 491 -23.10 20.80 27.98
C TRP A 491 -22.48 22.18 28.14
N ILE A 492 -22.58 22.79 29.32
CA ILE A 492 -21.95 24.07 29.67
C ILE A 492 -20.43 23.98 29.49
N ASP A 493 -19.78 22.93 29.99
CA ASP A 493 -18.34 22.69 29.81
C ASP A 493 -17.98 22.48 28.34
N LEU A 494 -18.82 21.74 27.61
CA LEU A 494 -18.64 21.51 26.17
C LEU A 494 -18.78 22.81 25.36
N ILE A 495 -19.67 23.71 25.77
CA ILE A 495 -19.89 25.01 25.16
C ILE A 495 -18.79 26.02 25.57
N ASN A 496 -18.29 25.97 26.81
CA ASN A 496 -17.34 26.93 27.38
C ASN A 496 -15.86 26.64 27.05
N ILE A 497 -15.53 25.45 26.56
CA ILE A 497 -14.16 25.08 26.13
C ILE A 497 -13.88 25.48 24.66
N GLY A 498 -14.92 25.86 23.89
CA GLY A 498 -14.79 26.45 22.55
C GLY A 498 -14.47 27.94 22.57
N PRO A 499 -13.93 28.54 21.50
CA PRO A 499 -13.75 29.99 21.42
C PRO A 499 -15.08 30.71 21.54
N ILE A 500 -15.04 31.96 22.00
CA ILE A 500 -16.20 32.80 22.34
C ILE A 500 -17.27 32.79 21.24
N GLU A 501 -16.89 32.84 19.96
CA GLU A 501 -17.82 32.83 18.82
C GLU A 501 -18.53 31.47 18.62
N PHE A 502 -17.83 30.35 18.81
CA PHE A 502 -18.42 29.01 18.75
C PHE A 502 -19.27 28.73 19.99
N SER A 503 -18.81 29.15 21.16
CA SER A 503 -19.53 29.10 22.42
C SER A 503 -20.85 29.88 22.34
N ALA A 504 -20.81 31.10 21.80
CA ALA A 504 -21.99 31.95 21.60
C ALA A 504 -22.99 31.36 20.60
N THR A 505 -22.49 30.67 19.56
CA THR A 505 -23.34 29.98 18.57
C THR A 505 -24.05 28.76 19.16
N LEU A 506 -23.36 28.00 20.03
CA LEU A 506 -23.95 26.84 20.71
C LEU A 506 -24.89 27.25 21.86
N HIS A 507 -24.57 28.31 22.60
CA HIS A 507 -25.45 28.89 23.65
C HIS A 507 -26.77 29.43 23.09
N ALA A 508 -26.81 29.80 21.80
CA ALA A 508 -28.01 30.28 21.13
C ALA A 508 -28.94 29.16 20.62
N MET A 509 -28.56 27.89 20.77
CA MET A 509 -29.33 26.73 20.33
C MET A 509 -30.08 26.10 21.51
N GLU A 510 -31.36 25.73 21.34
CA GLU A 510 -32.05 24.92 22.36
C GLU A 510 -31.38 23.53 22.45
N ASP A 511 -31.41 22.89 23.63
CA ASP A 511 -30.70 21.63 23.94
C ASP A 511 -30.93 20.51 22.91
N ILE A 512 -32.12 20.45 22.32
CA ILE A 512 -32.48 19.53 21.23
C ILE A 512 -31.69 19.83 19.95
N TYR A 513 -31.59 21.10 19.54
CA TYR A 513 -30.84 21.52 18.36
C TYR A 513 -29.33 21.41 18.58
N LEU A 514 -28.84 21.66 19.79
CA LEU A 514 -27.44 21.42 20.18
C LEU A 514 -27.07 19.94 20.01
N THR A 515 -27.92 19.05 20.53
CA THR A 515 -27.76 17.60 20.43
C THR A 515 -27.83 17.12 18.98
N LEU A 516 -28.78 17.62 18.18
CA LEU A 516 -28.93 17.30 16.76
C LEU A 516 -27.78 17.84 15.88
N THR A 517 -27.23 19.01 16.23
CA THR A 517 -26.11 19.64 15.52
C THR A 517 -24.79 18.89 15.79
N LEU A 518 -24.59 18.41 17.02
CA LEU A 518 -23.42 17.60 17.41
C LEU A 518 -23.50 16.14 16.94
N LEU A 519 -24.71 15.60 16.76
CA LEU A 519 -24.98 14.27 16.20
C LEU A 519 -25.20 14.27 14.67
N SER A 520 -24.93 15.39 13.99
CA SER A 520 -25.00 15.55 12.53
C SER A 520 -26.32 15.14 11.86
N CYS A 521 -27.45 15.61 12.39
CA CYS A 521 -28.70 15.66 11.62
C CYS A 521 -28.79 16.99 10.84
N ASN A 522 -28.86 16.92 9.51
CA ASN A 522 -29.40 18.02 8.71
C ASN A 522 -30.85 18.31 9.17
N SER A 523 -31.17 19.58 9.25
CA SER A 523 -32.27 20.21 9.98
C SER A 523 -33.69 19.97 9.46
N ASP A 524 -34.03 18.78 8.93
CA ASP A 524 -35.37 18.59 8.33
C ASP A 524 -36.15 17.35 8.76
N LYS A 525 -35.65 16.43 9.61
CA LYS A 525 -36.47 15.32 10.13
C LYS A 525 -36.14 14.94 11.58
N CYS A 526 -37.13 15.09 12.46
CA CYS A 526 -37.14 14.53 13.82
C CYS A 526 -37.04 13.00 13.78
N PHE A 527 -36.17 12.42 14.61
CA PHE A 527 -36.10 10.97 14.83
C PHE A 527 -36.48 10.61 16.27
N ILE A 528 -37.28 9.56 16.40
CA ILE A 528 -37.74 8.95 17.66
C ILE A 528 -36.85 7.71 17.91
N LEU A 529 -36.33 7.55 19.12
CA LEU A 529 -35.33 6.56 19.53
C LEU A 529 -35.98 5.52 20.47
N GLU A 530 -35.82 4.21 20.20
CA GLU A 530 -36.40 3.09 20.95
C GLU A 530 -35.44 2.47 21.99
N LYS A 531 -35.90 1.47 22.73
CA LYS A 531 -35.86 1.46 24.18
C LYS A 531 -34.83 0.52 24.85
N SER A 532 -34.36 -0.54 24.19
CA SER A 532 -33.23 -1.39 24.65
C SER A 532 -31.80 -0.95 24.25
N ASP A 533 -31.62 0.18 23.56
CA ASP A 533 -30.29 0.71 23.11
C ASP A 533 -29.44 1.37 24.15
N ALA A 534 -30.02 1.31 25.29
CA ALA A 534 -30.01 2.33 26.25
C ALA A 534 -29.36 1.72 27.47
N ASP A 535 -29.63 0.47 27.79
CA ASP A 535 -28.93 -0.28 28.82
C ASP A 535 -27.49 -0.62 28.43
N SER A 536 -27.22 -0.91 27.15
CA SER A 536 -25.87 -1.14 26.63
C SER A 536 -25.01 0.14 26.62
N PHE A 537 -25.66 1.27 26.31
CA PHE A 537 -25.07 2.60 26.42
C PHE A 537 -24.88 3.04 27.87
N THR A 538 -25.84 2.74 28.75
CA THR A 538 -25.78 3.07 30.18
C THR A 538 -24.61 2.34 30.82
N HIS A 539 -24.38 1.06 30.54
CA HIS A 539 -23.22 0.34 31.09
C HIS A 539 -21.87 0.86 30.57
N SER A 540 -21.83 1.37 29.34
CA SER A 540 -20.61 1.87 28.69
C SER A 540 -20.27 3.31 29.09
N CYS A 541 -21.27 4.19 29.12
CA CYS A 541 -21.15 5.56 29.61
C CYS A 541 -20.93 5.59 31.13
N VAL A 542 -21.62 4.74 31.91
CA VAL A 542 -21.38 4.61 33.36
C VAL A 542 -20.00 4.01 33.64
N LYS A 543 -19.54 2.94 32.95
CA LYS A 543 -18.16 2.44 33.14
C LYS A 543 -17.07 3.43 32.71
N PHE A 544 -17.34 4.27 31.70
CA PHE A 544 -16.39 5.24 31.21
C PHE A 544 -16.32 6.47 32.13
N ILE A 545 -17.47 7.01 32.53
CA ILE A 545 -17.59 8.07 33.55
C ILE A 545 -17.01 7.57 34.89
N TYR A 546 -17.31 6.33 35.31
CA TYR A 546 -16.78 5.71 36.54
C TYR A 546 -15.26 5.43 36.48
N ARG A 547 -14.68 5.11 35.31
CA ARG A 547 -13.22 4.98 35.15
C ARG A 547 -12.51 6.34 35.19
N LEU A 548 -13.11 7.38 34.60
CA LEU A 548 -12.61 8.75 34.67
C LEU A 548 -12.62 9.30 36.10
N CYS A 549 -13.69 9.03 36.86
CA CYS A 549 -13.73 9.37 38.29
C CYS A 549 -12.64 8.65 39.10
N LYS A 550 -12.19 7.45 38.68
CA LYS A 550 -11.20 6.66 39.43
C LYS A 550 -9.74 6.99 39.08
N GLU A 551 -9.47 7.52 37.88
CA GLU A 551 -8.12 7.97 37.46
C GLU A 551 -7.82 9.43 37.85
N TYR A 552 -8.84 10.21 38.25
CA TYR A 552 -8.66 11.57 38.79
C TYR A 552 -8.59 11.64 40.32
N ASP A 553 -8.81 10.52 41.01
CA ASP A 553 -8.66 10.38 42.47
C ASP A 553 -7.36 9.62 42.87
N SER A 554 -6.32 9.61 42.01
CA SER A 554 -4.99 9.07 42.34
C SER A 554 -3.84 9.95 41.87
#